data_AF-A0A3B4WNQ6-F1
#
_entry.id   AF-A0A3B4WNQ6-F1
#
_cell.length_a   1.000
_cell.length_b   1.000
_cell.length_c   1.000
_cell.angle_alpha   90.00
_cell.angle_beta   90.00
_cell.angle_gamma   90.00
#
_symmetry.space_group_name_H-M   'P 1'
#
loop_
_entity.id
_entity.type
_entity.pdbx_description
1 polymer ?
#
loop_
_entity_poly.entity_id
_entity_poly.type
_entity_poly.pdbx_seq_one_letter_code
_entity_poly.pdbx_strand_id
1 'polypeptide(L)'
;MLVNILINTCFYLPGPEIKVTEGSDVTLPCNIAGNIESKRFMWKKDGQKEVYVFDSGLYSGQSLTGQSDQFKGRVSHFSGELKNGNASIKIRNTKVTGLRVPHGLS
;
A
#
# COMPACT_ATOMS: atom_id res chain seq x y z
N MET A 1 5.60 -13.45 -12.98
CA MET A 1 5.76 -14.33 -11.79
C MET A 1 4.72 -14.00 -10.73
N LEU A 2 4.51 -14.86 -9.72
CA LEU A 2 3.69 -14.51 -8.54
C LEU A 2 4.50 -13.61 -7.60
N VAL A 3 3.89 -12.52 -7.13
CA VAL A 3 4.47 -11.56 -6.20
C VAL A 3 3.77 -11.69 -4.86
N ASN A 4 4.56 -11.89 -3.80
CA ASN A 4 4.06 -11.94 -2.44
C ASN A 4 4.18 -10.57 -1.78
N ILE A 5 3.07 -10.05 -1.27
CA ILE A 5 3.03 -8.78 -0.53
C ILE A 5 2.57 -9.09 0.90
N LEU A 6 3.48 -8.95 1.87
CA LEU A 6 3.15 -8.94 3.29
C LEU A 6 2.66 -7.55 3.67
N ILE A 7 1.44 -7.51 4.17
CA ILE A 7 0.71 -6.30 4.50
C ILE A 7 0.65 -6.20 6.02
N ASN A 8 1.28 -5.16 6.57
CA ASN A 8 0.91 -4.70 7.89
C ASN A 8 -0.29 -3.76 7.72
N THR A 9 -1.45 -4.25 8.12
CA THR A 9 -2.73 -3.55 8.04
C THR A 9 -2.75 -2.31 8.91
N CYS A 10 -3.67 -1.40 8.60
CA CYS A 10 -4.12 -0.36 9.53
C CYS A 10 -4.59 -1.04 10.83
N PHE A 11 -3.76 -0.92 11.85
CA PHE A 11 -3.90 -1.42 13.22
C PHE A 11 -3.80 -2.96 13.40
N TYR A 12 -2.56 -3.40 13.69
CA TYR A 12 -2.22 -4.40 14.73
C TYR A 12 -2.41 -5.91 14.51
N LEU A 13 -2.50 -6.46 13.29
CA LEU A 13 -2.32 -7.91 13.10
C LEU A 13 -1.55 -8.23 11.81
N PRO A 14 -0.72 -9.30 11.79
CA PRO A 14 -0.11 -9.78 10.55
C PRO A 14 -1.24 -10.18 9.58
N GLY A 15 -1.39 -9.39 8.50
CA GLY A 15 -2.41 -9.62 7.48
C GLY A 15 -2.10 -10.85 6.62
N PRO A 16 -3.09 -11.37 5.89
CA PRO A 16 -2.87 -12.48 4.97
C PRO A 16 -1.88 -12.09 3.86
N GLU A 17 -1.03 -13.03 3.47
CA GLU A 17 -0.17 -12.87 2.30
C GLU A 17 -1.02 -12.84 1.03
N ILE A 18 -0.94 -11.76 0.25
CA ILE A 18 -1.65 -11.63 -1.02
C ILE A 18 -0.69 -11.98 -2.15
N LYS A 19 -1.04 -13.00 -2.94
CA LYS A 19 -0.32 -13.41 -4.14
C LYS A 19 -0.92 -12.72 -5.36
N VAL A 20 -0.10 -11.98 -6.09
CA VAL A 20 -0.53 -11.19 -7.25
C VAL A 20 0.30 -11.58 -8.46
N THR A 21 -0.32 -11.64 -9.63
CA THR A 21 0.43 -11.82 -10.88
C THR A 21 1.16 -10.53 -11.23
N GLU A 22 2.46 -10.61 -11.49
CA GLU A 22 3.23 -9.49 -12.01
C GLU A 22 2.57 -8.87 -13.25
N GLY A 23 2.58 -7.54 -13.34
CA GLY A 23 1.91 -6.79 -14.40
C GLY A 23 0.42 -6.57 -14.15
N SER A 24 -0.21 -7.27 -13.20
CA SER A 24 -1.63 -7.08 -12.89
C SER A 24 -1.86 -5.95 -11.89
N ASP A 25 -3.07 -5.41 -11.92
CA ASP A 25 -3.57 -4.53 -10.88
C ASP A 25 -4.00 -5.37 -9.67
N VAL A 26 -3.82 -4.83 -8.47
CA VAL A 26 -4.32 -5.44 -7.23
C VAL A 26 -5.00 -4.40 -6.37
N THR A 27 -6.08 -4.80 -5.70
CA THR A 27 -6.69 -4.04 -4.61
C THR A 27 -6.33 -4.69 -3.29
N LEU A 28 -5.69 -3.92 -2.41
CA LEU A 28 -5.39 -4.34 -1.06
C LEU A 28 -6.53 -3.85 -0.16
N PRO A 29 -7.37 -4.75 0.38
CA PRO A 29 -8.53 -4.36 1.15
C PRO A 29 -8.13 -3.88 2.55
N CYS A 30 -8.74 -2.79 3.00
CA CYS A 30 -8.70 -2.35 4.40
C CYS A 30 -9.94 -1.53 4.73
N ASN A 31 -10.59 -1.86 5.85
CA ASN A 31 -11.72 -1.12 6.39
C ASN A 31 -11.41 -0.67 7.82
N ILE A 32 -11.72 0.58 8.11
CA ILE A 32 -11.60 1.23 9.40
C ILE A 32 -13.01 1.66 9.80
N ALA A 33 -13.39 1.51 11.07
CA ALA A 33 -14.73 1.90 11.50
C ALA A 33 -14.96 3.43 11.38
N GLY A 34 -16.09 3.79 10.77
CA GLY A 34 -16.59 5.16 10.65
C GLY A 34 -15.97 5.99 9.51
N ASN A 35 -16.32 7.27 9.45
CA ASN A 35 -15.76 8.20 8.47
C ASN A 35 -14.25 8.43 8.73
N ILE A 36 -13.44 8.26 7.69
CA ILE A 36 -11.98 8.44 7.73
C ILE A 36 -11.46 9.57 6.82
N GLU A 37 -12.32 10.41 6.26
CA GLU A 37 -11.93 11.54 5.38
C GLU A 37 -10.94 12.50 6.03
N SER A 38 -11.05 12.70 7.34
CA SER A 38 -10.16 13.53 8.16
C SER A 38 -9.12 12.74 8.96
N LYS A 39 -9.06 11.41 8.78
CA LYS A 39 -8.14 10.54 9.53
C LYS A 39 -6.92 10.21 8.70
N ARG A 40 -5.79 10.08 9.38
CA ARG A 40 -4.55 9.59 8.77
C ARG A 40 -4.53 8.08 8.71
N PHE A 41 -4.16 7.51 7.57
CA PHE A 41 -3.90 6.07 7.42
C PHE A 41 -2.68 5.82 6.53
N MET A 42 -2.00 4.71 6.79
CA MET A 42 -0.77 4.35 6.10
C MET A 42 -0.75 2.87 5.70
N TRP A 43 -0.09 2.61 4.57
CA TRP A 43 0.21 1.29 4.06
C TRP A 43 1.72 1.10 4.01
N LYS A 44 2.20 0.04 4.66
CA LYS A 44 3.60 -0.35 4.67
C LYS A 44 3.75 -1.79 4.21
N LYS A 45 4.71 -2.04 3.32
CA LYS A 45 5.14 -3.39 2.94
C LYS A 45 6.25 -3.83 3.90
N ASP A 46 6.10 -5.02 4.46
CA ASP A 46 7.05 -5.62 5.42
C ASP A 46 7.33 -4.72 6.65
N GLY A 47 6.41 -3.81 6.99
CA GLY A 47 6.57 -2.82 8.07
C GLY A 47 7.61 -1.70 7.81
N GLN A 48 8.37 -1.78 6.72
CA GLN A 48 9.51 -0.89 6.46
C GLN A 48 9.26 0.04 5.28
N LYS A 49 8.70 -0.46 4.17
CA LYS A 49 8.57 0.31 2.92
C LYS A 49 7.23 1.01 2.87
N GLU A 50 7.25 2.34 2.82
CA GLU A 50 6.03 3.13 2.66
C GLU A 50 5.45 2.95 1.26
N VAL A 51 4.26 2.34 1.22
CA VAL A 51 3.49 2.08 0.00
C VAL A 51 2.57 3.28 -0.27
N TYR A 52 1.90 3.78 0.76
CA TYR A 52 0.94 4.86 0.64
C TYR A 52 0.65 5.52 1.99
N VAL A 53 0.44 6.83 1.97
CA VAL A 53 -0.03 7.61 3.11
C VAL A 53 -1.16 8.52 2.64
N PHE A 54 -2.23 8.58 3.44
CA PHE A 54 -3.29 9.57 3.36
C PHE A 54 -3.36 10.31 4.69
N ASP A 55 -3.52 11.62 4.62
CA ASP A 55 -3.62 12.51 5.78
C ASP A 55 -4.56 13.68 5.45
N SER A 56 -5.83 13.54 5.83
CA SER A 56 -6.84 14.60 5.76
C SER A 56 -6.90 15.32 4.39
N GLY A 57 -7.00 14.53 3.30
CA GLY A 57 -7.03 15.01 1.92
C GLY A 57 -5.66 15.15 1.25
N LEU A 58 -4.56 15.14 2.00
CA LEU A 58 -3.20 15.05 1.45
C LEU A 58 -2.82 13.57 1.26
N TYR A 59 -2.11 13.25 0.19
CA TYR A 59 -1.66 11.88 -0.02
C TYR A 59 -0.38 11.72 -0.82
N SER A 60 0.24 10.54 -0.66
CA SER A 60 1.46 10.14 -1.35
C SER A 60 1.32 10.20 -2.86
N GLY A 61 2.28 10.87 -3.52
CA GLY A 61 2.32 10.99 -4.99
C GLY A 61 1.56 12.20 -5.54
N GLN A 62 0.85 12.95 -4.70
CA GLN A 62 0.34 14.28 -5.04
C GLN A 62 0.90 15.35 -4.11
N SER A 63 0.57 15.26 -2.81
CA SER A 63 0.90 16.30 -1.83
C SER A 63 1.90 15.83 -0.77
N LEU A 64 2.13 14.53 -0.64
CA LEU A 64 3.09 13.95 0.31
C LEU A 64 4.26 13.27 -0.43
N THR A 65 5.48 13.52 0.04
CA THR A 65 6.71 12.83 -0.35
C THR A 65 6.96 11.62 0.56
N GLY A 66 7.91 10.73 0.20
CA GLY A 66 8.28 9.56 1.02
C GLY A 66 7.78 8.20 0.52
N GLN A 67 6.91 8.19 -0.50
CA GLN A 67 6.52 6.93 -1.15
C GLN A 67 7.74 6.25 -1.80
N SER A 68 7.91 4.95 -1.52
CA SER A 68 9.03 4.19 -2.11
C SER A 68 8.92 4.21 -3.64
N ASP A 69 10.05 4.39 -4.35
CA ASP A 69 10.08 4.52 -5.81
C ASP A 69 9.38 3.37 -6.54
N GLN A 70 9.43 2.17 -5.97
CA GLN A 70 8.71 1.03 -6.51
C GLN A 70 7.20 1.28 -6.63
N PHE A 71 6.57 2.07 -5.76
CA PHE A 71 5.12 2.32 -5.74
C PHE A 71 4.72 3.66 -6.37
N LYS A 72 5.68 4.53 -6.65
CA LYS A 72 5.44 5.89 -7.14
C LYS A 72 4.61 5.92 -8.42
N GLY A 73 3.53 6.71 -8.40
CA GLY A 73 2.62 6.88 -9.55
C GLY A 73 1.72 5.67 -9.86
N ARG A 74 1.73 4.62 -9.02
CA ARG A 74 0.96 3.39 -9.25
C ARG A 74 -0.11 3.12 -8.19
N VAL A 75 -0.14 3.90 -7.12
CA VAL A 75 -1.03 3.66 -5.98
C VAL A 75 -2.12 4.73 -5.89
N SER A 76 -3.36 4.31 -5.67
CA SER A 76 -4.52 5.18 -5.45
C SER A 76 -5.43 4.61 -4.37
N HIS A 77 -6.10 5.47 -3.60
CA HIS A 77 -7.18 5.07 -2.68
C HIS A 77 -8.56 5.30 -3.32
N PHE A 78 -9.61 4.81 -2.66
CA PHE A 78 -11.00 5.02 -3.07
C PHE A 78 -11.59 6.25 -2.37
N SER A 79 -11.35 7.46 -2.90
CA SER A 79 -11.72 8.72 -2.24
C SER A 79 -13.21 8.81 -1.86
N GLY A 80 -14.11 8.34 -2.73
CA GLY A 80 -15.56 8.35 -2.48
C GLY A 80 -16.02 7.40 -1.36
N GLU A 81 -15.17 6.47 -0.93
CA GLU A 81 -15.48 5.45 0.08
C GLU A 81 -14.81 5.74 1.44
N LEU A 82 -14.06 6.84 1.56
CA LEU A 82 -13.48 7.26 2.84
C LEU A 82 -14.55 7.55 3.90
N LYS A 83 -15.69 8.11 3.49
CA LYS A 83 -16.85 8.30 4.38
C LYS A 83 -17.40 6.99 4.97
N ASN A 84 -17.16 5.87 4.28
CA ASN A 84 -17.59 4.53 4.66
C ASN A 84 -16.47 3.74 5.38
N GLY A 85 -15.32 4.37 5.63
CA GLY A 85 -14.21 3.71 6.31
C GLY A 85 -13.27 2.91 5.42
N ASN A 86 -13.43 3.01 4.10
CA ASN A 86 -12.64 2.21 3.16
C ASN A 86 -11.25 2.83 2.94
N ALA A 87 -10.26 2.27 3.63
CA ALA A 87 -8.84 2.62 3.49
C ALA A 87 -8.11 1.73 2.46
N SER A 88 -8.85 1.00 1.62
CA SER A 88 -8.27 0.13 0.59
C SER A 88 -7.48 0.94 -0.43
N ILE A 89 -6.41 0.32 -0.96
CA ILE A 89 -5.61 0.91 -2.03
C ILE A 89 -5.60 0.01 -3.25
N LYS A 90 -5.53 0.62 -4.44
CA LYS A 90 -5.24 -0.06 -5.69
C LYS A 90 -3.80 0.21 -6.08
N ILE A 91 -3.06 -0.84 -6.39
CA ILE A 91 -1.71 -0.77 -6.95
C ILE A 91 -1.79 -1.26 -8.39
N ARG A 92 -1.42 -0.40 -9.35
CA ARG A 92 -1.42 -0.73 -10.77
C ARG A 92 -0.11 -1.38 -11.20
N ASN A 93 -0.17 -2.28 -12.19
CA ASN A 93 1.00 -2.87 -12.84
C ASN A 93 2.01 -3.44 -11.82
N THR A 94 1.57 -4.33 -10.94
CA THR A 94 2.35 -4.84 -9.80
C THR A 94 3.72 -5.35 -10.25
N LYS A 95 4.80 -4.89 -9.58
CA LYS A 95 6.18 -5.26 -9.91
C LYS A 95 6.73 -6.19 -8.85
N VAL A 96 7.60 -7.12 -9.25
CA VAL A 96 8.34 -8.06 -8.37
C VAL A 96 9.30 -7.35 -7.40
N THR A 97 9.58 -6.06 -7.62
CA THR A 97 10.71 -5.36 -6.99
C THR A 97 10.58 -5.22 -5.48
N GLY A 98 11.25 -6.13 -4.76
CA GLY A 98 11.36 -6.11 -3.32
C GLY A 98 12.40 -7.05 -2.71
N LEU A 99 12.91 -8.04 -3.45
CA LEU A 99 13.99 -8.91 -2.97
C LEU A 99 15.34 -8.29 -3.32
N ARG A 100 15.88 -7.48 -2.40
CA ARG A 100 17.33 -7.35 -2.30
C ARG A 100 17.79 -8.53 -1.44
N VAL A 101 18.31 -9.58 -2.08
CA VAL A 101 19.18 -10.53 -1.38
C VAL A 101 20.52 -9.83 -1.24
N PRO A 102 21.04 -9.55 -0.03
CA PRO A 102 22.40 -9.05 0.09
C PRO A 102 23.34 -10.25 0.17
N HIS A 103 23.62 -10.95 -0.93
CA HIS A 103 24.79 -11.86 -0.96
C HIS A 103 25.38 -11.91 -2.37
N GLY A 104 26.48 -11.19 -2.50
CA GLY A 104 27.39 -11.16 -3.64
C GLY A 104 28.75 -10.63 -3.19
N LEU A 105 29.26 -11.20 -2.10
CA LEU A 105 30.69 -11.25 -1.77
C LEU A 105 30.99 -12.69 -1.34
N SER A 106 31.19 -13.53 -2.34
CA SER A 106 32.29 -14.50 -2.43
C SER A 106 32.26 -15.14 -3.80
#